data_AF-A0A6G1RGE1-F1
#
_entry.id   AF-A0A6G1RGE1-F1
#
_cell.length_a   1.000
_cell.length_b   1.000
_cell.length_c   1.000
_cell.angle_alpha   90.00
_cell.angle_beta   90.00
_cell.angle_gamma   90.00
#
_symmetry.space_group_name_H-M   'P 1'
#
loop_
_entity.id
_entity.type
_entity.pdbx_description
1 polymer ?
#
loop_
_entity_poly.entity_id
_entity_poly.type
_entity_poly.pdbx_seq_one_letter_code
_entity_poly.pdbx_strand_id
1 'polypeptide(L)'
;SCECPLCPECFRLHFTVGLRERGVGALVCPACARPDLASADDQQRMDYFSTLDVLLRQALDAATYELFSQKLTELELSRDPQFCWCIQCSFGFIFEAERGPAHCPQCGRSFCPRCQCPWDAGHAPQCSEPR
;
A
#
# COMPACT_ATOMS: atom_id res chain seq x y z
N SER A 1 -12.60 15.08 5.67
CA SER A 1 -11.57 16.13 5.83
C SER A 1 -11.83 16.92 7.12
N CYS A 2 -10.85 17.60 7.70
CA CYS A 2 -10.98 18.44 8.91
C CYS A 2 -10.42 19.85 8.67
N GLU A 3 -10.88 20.85 9.43
CA GLU A 3 -10.47 22.26 9.29
C GLU A 3 -9.35 22.68 10.26
N CYS A 4 -8.54 21.73 10.74
CA CYS A 4 -7.47 22.04 11.68
C CYS A 4 -6.36 22.86 10.99
N PRO A 5 -5.92 23.99 11.58
CA PRO A 5 -4.83 24.76 11.02
C PRO A 5 -3.52 23.98 11.17
N LEU A 6 -2.79 23.82 10.06
CA LEU A 6 -1.44 23.26 10.05
C LEU A 6 -0.54 24.17 9.22
N CYS A 7 0.65 24.47 9.73
CA CYS A 7 1.63 25.17 8.91
C CYS A 7 2.17 24.23 7.80
N PRO A 8 2.63 24.77 6.66
CA PRO A 8 3.11 23.95 5.53
C PRO A 8 4.25 23.01 5.89
N GLU A 9 5.14 23.42 6.80
CA GLU A 9 6.29 22.60 7.22
C GLU A 9 5.85 21.40 8.07
N CYS A 10 4.99 21.62 9.07
CA CYS A 10 4.41 20.53 9.86
C CYS A 10 3.61 19.56 8.98
N PHE A 11 2.91 20.07 7.96
CA PHE A 11 2.15 19.25 7.02
C PHE A 11 3.09 18.34 6.26
N ARG A 12 4.07 18.92 5.57
CA ARG A 12 5.07 18.16 4.81
C ARG A 12 5.77 17.12 5.69
N LEU A 13 6.30 17.52 6.84
CA LEU A 13 7.04 16.63 7.73
C LEU A 13 6.17 15.45 8.20
N HIS A 14 4.96 15.72 8.69
CA HIS A 14 4.06 14.68 9.20
C HIS A 14 3.71 13.65 8.13
N PHE A 15 3.33 14.10 6.93
CA PHE A 15 2.94 13.19 5.85
C PHE A 15 4.15 12.45 5.25
N THR A 16 5.33 13.09 5.13
CA THR A 16 6.55 12.40 4.71
C THR A 16 6.94 11.28 5.68
N VAL A 17 6.96 11.57 6.99
CA VAL A 17 7.31 10.56 8.02
C VAL A 17 6.25 9.47 8.09
N GLY A 18 4.97 9.86 8.13
CA GLY A 18 3.85 8.91 8.17
C GLY A 18 3.87 7.95 6.99
N LEU A 19 4.14 8.45 5.79
CA LEU A 19 4.20 7.62 4.59
C LEU A 19 5.37 6.63 4.61
N ARG A 20 6.56 7.10 4.99
CA ARG A 20 7.78 6.27 4.99
C ARG A 20 7.78 5.20 6.07
N GLU A 21 7.26 5.53 7.24
CA GLU A 21 7.36 4.64 8.41
C GLU A 21 6.10 3.82 8.66
N ARG A 22 4.91 4.33 8.31
CA ARG A 22 3.62 3.74 8.71
C ARG A 22 2.68 3.45 7.54
N GLY A 23 2.94 4.02 6.36
CA GLY A 23 2.14 3.82 5.16
C GLY A 23 0.84 4.64 5.11
N VAL A 24 0.04 4.41 4.07
CA VAL A 24 -1.14 5.23 3.73
C VAL A 24 -2.25 5.20 4.78
N GLY A 25 -2.39 4.10 5.54
CA GLY A 25 -3.39 3.99 6.60
C GLY A 25 -3.14 4.89 7.82
N ALA A 26 -1.94 5.44 7.96
CA ALA A 26 -1.57 6.33 9.06
C ALA A 26 -1.57 7.81 8.66
N LEU A 27 -1.99 8.13 7.43
CA LEU A 27 -2.06 9.50 6.91
C LEU A 27 -3.34 10.16 7.39
N VAL A 28 -3.40 10.45 8.70
CA VAL A 28 -4.50 11.18 9.35
C VAL A 28 -4.02 12.56 9.79
N CYS A 29 -4.94 13.48 10.07
CA CYS A 29 -4.58 14.81 10.57
C CYS A 29 -3.80 14.72 11.90
N PRO A 30 -2.62 15.35 12.02
CA PRO A 30 -1.83 15.28 13.25
C PRO A 30 -2.47 16.02 14.43
N ALA A 31 -3.38 16.96 14.18
CA ALA A 31 -4.01 17.75 15.24
C ALA A 31 -5.23 17.05 15.88
N CYS A 32 -5.99 16.28 15.09
CA CYS A 32 -7.24 15.67 15.57
C CYS A 32 -7.39 14.18 15.25
N ALA A 33 -6.38 13.56 14.64
CA ALA A 33 -6.39 12.15 14.22
C ALA A 33 -7.57 11.75 13.31
N ARG A 34 -8.19 12.71 12.61
CA ARG A 34 -9.26 12.46 11.65
C ARG A 34 -8.76 12.46 10.20
N PRO A 35 -9.42 11.71 9.29
CA PRO A 35 -10.50 10.76 9.56
C PRO A 35 -9.99 9.48 10.26
N ASP A 36 -10.88 8.75 10.92
CA ASP A 36 -10.55 7.39 11.36
C ASP A 36 -10.59 6.45 10.15
N LEU A 37 -9.42 6.24 9.55
CA LEU A 37 -9.30 5.39 8.36
C LEU A 37 -9.63 3.93 8.64
N ALA A 38 -9.53 3.46 9.89
CA ALA A 38 -9.80 2.06 10.22
C ALA A 38 -11.30 1.72 10.17
N SER A 39 -12.16 2.67 10.52
CA SER A 39 -13.62 2.52 10.51
C SER A 39 -14.32 3.17 9.32
N ALA A 40 -13.60 3.98 8.54
CA ALA A 40 -14.14 4.63 7.35
C ALA A 40 -14.52 3.62 6.26
N ASP A 41 -15.69 3.83 5.65
CA ASP A 41 -16.11 3.06 4.49
C ASP A 41 -15.28 3.40 3.24
N ASP A 42 -15.46 2.62 2.17
CA ASP A 42 -14.68 2.77 0.95
C ASP A 42 -14.85 4.14 0.29
N GLN A 43 -16.07 4.67 0.27
CA GLN A 43 -16.36 5.97 -0.34
C GLN A 43 -15.68 7.09 0.45
N GLN A 44 -15.80 7.07 1.77
CA GLN A 44 -15.17 8.04 2.67
C GLN A 44 -13.65 8.04 2.54
N ARG A 45 -13.05 6.85 2.41
CA ARG A 45 -11.60 6.71 2.19
C ARG A 45 -11.19 7.27 0.84
N MET A 46 -11.92 6.95 -0.22
CA MET A 46 -11.66 7.46 -1.58
C MET A 46 -11.77 8.99 -1.63
N ASP A 47 -12.83 9.57 -1.05
CA ASP A 47 -13.03 11.02 -1.01
C ASP A 47 -11.90 11.71 -0.22
N TYR A 48 -11.48 11.10 0.90
CA TYR A 48 -10.38 11.59 1.70
C TYR A 48 -9.05 11.58 0.93
N PHE A 49 -8.67 10.44 0.34
CA PHE A 49 -7.42 10.32 -0.39
C PHE A 49 -7.40 11.16 -1.68
N SER A 50 -8.54 11.33 -2.35
CA SER A 50 -8.66 12.22 -3.50
C SER A 50 -8.39 13.68 -3.12
N THR A 51 -8.89 14.12 -1.96
CA THR A 51 -8.61 15.47 -1.44
C THR A 51 -7.16 15.59 -0.98
N LEU A 52 -6.65 14.57 -0.28
CA LEU A 52 -5.29 14.56 0.26
C LEU A 52 -4.24 14.53 -0.86
N ASP A 53 -4.48 13.79 -1.94
CA ASP A 53 -3.58 13.72 -3.11
C ASP A 53 -3.23 15.11 -3.66
N VAL A 54 -4.25 15.96 -3.86
CA VAL A 54 -4.06 17.33 -4.36
C VAL A 54 -3.14 18.15 -3.44
N LEU A 55 -3.29 17.98 -2.11
CA LEU A 55 -2.47 18.68 -1.12
C LEU A 55 -1.04 18.12 -1.08
N LEU A 56 -0.88 16.79 -1.11
CA LEU A 56 0.42 16.14 -1.06
C LEU A 56 1.24 16.41 -2.32
N ARG A 57 0.60 16.44 -3.49
CA ARG A 57 1.26 16.77 -4.77
C ARG A 57 1.91 18.14 -4.79
N GLN A 58 1.37 19.09 -4.02
CA GLN A 58 1.91 20.44 -3.90
C GLN A 58 2.95 20.57 -2.77
N ALA A 59 2.78 19.79 -1.69
CA ALA A 59 3.59 19.93 -0.48
C ALA A 59 4.84 19.03 -0.43
N LEU A 60 4.79 17.86 -1.08
CA LEU A 60 5.85 16.86 -1.04
C LEU A 60 6.80 16.96 -2.23
N ASP A 61 8.03 16.48 -2.06
CA ASP A 61 8.95 16.25 -3.18
C ASP A 61 8.48 15.10 -4.08
N ALA A 62 9.00 15.05 -5.32
CA ALA A 62 8.60 14.07 -6.31
C ALA A 62 8.79 12.62 -5.84
N ALA A 63 9.91 12.29 -5.19
CA ALA A 63 10.19 10.92 -4.76
C ALA A 63 9.23 10.48 -3.64
N THR A 64 8.91 11.38 -2.71
CA THR A 64 7.95 11.10 -1.65
C THR A 64 6.51 11.04 -2.18
N TYR A 65 6.15 11.87 -3.17
CA TYR A 65 4.84 11.78 -3.82
C TYR A 65 4.66 10.48 -4.63
N GLU A 66 5.67 10.04 -5.37
CA GLU A 66 5.66 8.75 -6.06
C GLU A 66 5.46 7.59 -5.08
N LEU A 67 6.13 7.62 -3.92
CA LEU A 67 5.91 6.64 -2.86
C LEU A 67 4.45 6.65 -2.34
N PHE A 68 3.82 7.82 -2.28
CA PHE A 68 2.41 7.94 -1.88
C PHE A 68 1.50 7.30 -2.92
N SER A 69 1.69 7.63 -4.19
CA SER A 69 0.93 7.06 -5.30
C SER A 69 1.07 5.53 -5.33
N GLN A 70 2.31 5.03 -5.24
CA GLN A 70 2.59 3.59 -5.18
C GLN A 70 1.85 2.92 -4.02
N LYS A 71 1.96 3.45 -2.79
CA LYS A 71 1.32 2.85 -1.62
C LYS A 71 -0.20 2.93 -1.64
N LEU A 72 -0.76 3.98 -2.25
CA LEU A 72 -2.21 4.11 -2.41
C LEU A 72 -2.73 3.08 -3.42
N THR A 73 -2.05 2.93 -4.56
CA THR A 73 -2.36 1.88 -5.53
C THR A 73 -2.23 0.49 -4.90
N GLU A 74 -1.17 0.23 -4.15
CA GLU A 74 -0.99 -1.04 -3.43
C GLU A 74 -2.14 -1.32 -2.45
N LEU A 75 -2.62 -0.30 -1.73
CA LEU A 75 -3.77 -0.42 -0.84
C LEU A 75 -5.06 -0.73 -1.61
N GLU A 76 -5.29 -0.07 -2.74
CA GLU A 76 -6.45 -0.35 -3.60
C GLU A 76 -6.41 -1.77 -4.15
N LEU A 77 -5.24 -2.19 -4.64
CA LEU A 77 -5.04 -3.55 -5.15
C LEU A 77 -5.19 -4.59 -4.03
N SER A 78 -4.78 -4.30 -2.80
CA SER A 78 -4.89 -5.24 -1.66
C SER A 78 -6.31 -5.66 -1.29
N ARG A 79 -7.32 -4.97 -1.83
CA ARG A 79 -8.72 -5.33 -1.69
C ARG A 79 -9.13 -6.46 -2.64
N ASP A 80 -8.38 -6.66 -3.70
CA ASP A 80 -8.59 -7.75 -4.62
C ASP A 80 -8.16 -9.07 -3.95
N PRO A 81 -9.02 -10.10 -3.87
CA PRO A 81 -8.66 -11.40 -3.30
C PRO A 81 -7.49 -12.09 -4.04
N GLN A 82 -7.21 -11.67 -5.26
CA GLN A 82 -6.10 -12.13 -6.09
C GLN A 82 -4.84 -11.26 -5.93
N PHE A 83 -4.79 -10.32 -4.99
CA PHE A 83 -3.61 -9.52 -4.75
C PHE A 83 -2.54 -10.27 -3.95
N CYS A 84 -1.28 -10.09 -4.32
CA CYS A 84 -0.14 -10.58 -3.55
C CYS A 84 1.03 -9.60 -3.54
N TRP A 85 1.84 -9.71 -2.49
CA TRP A 85 3.10 -9.01 -2.36
C TRP A 85 4.24 -9.92 -2.79
N CYS A 86 5.12 -9.41 -3.65
CA CYS A 86 6.37 -10.09 -3.93
C CYS A 86 7.23 -10.18 -2.66
N ILE A 87 7.60 -11.40 -2.28
CA ILE A 87 8.44 -11.67 -1.11
C ILE A 87 9.89 -11.16 -1.23
N GLN A 88 10.29 -10.68 -2.41
CA GLN A 88 11.67 -10.28 -2.72
C GLN A 88 11.84 -8.78 -2.87
N CYS A 89 10.92 -8.10 -3.56
CA CYS A 89 11.00 -6.66 -3.79
C CYS A 89 9.80 -5.88 -3.22
N SER A 90 8.91 -6.56 -2.50
CA SER A 90 7.70 -5.95 -1.90
C SER A 90 6.81 -5.24 -2.92
N PHE A 91 6.86 -5.63 -4.20
CA PHE A 91 5.97 -5.12 -5.22
C PHE A 91 4.60 -5.79 -5.11
N GLY A 92 3.53 -5.00 -5.03
CA GLY A 92 2.15 -5.47 -5.02
C GLY A 92 1.58 -5.66 -6.43
N PHE A 93 0.94 -6.79 -6.70
CA PHE A 93 0.29 -7.05 -7.99
C PHE A 93 -0.86 -8.05 -7.85
N ILE A 94 -1.80 -8.01 -8.79
CA ILE A 94 -2.90 -8.97 -8.91
C ILE A 94 -2.41 -10.18 -9.71
N PHE A 95 -2.66 -11.39 -9.21
CA PHE A 95 -2.31 -12.66 -9.85
C PHE A 95 -3.51 -13.61 -9.89
N GLU A 96 -3.78 -14.21 -11.03
CA GLU A 96 -4.85 -15.21 -11.12
C GLU A 96 -4.43 -16.52 -10.45
N ALA A 97 -4.98 -16.77 -9.25
CA ALA A 97 -4.59 -17.86 -8.37
C ALA A 97 -4.82 -19.29 -8.91
N GLU A 98 -5.57 -19.43 -10.00
CA GLU A 98 -5.93 -20.71 -10.60
C GLU A 98 -4.78 -21.37 -11.41
N ARG A 99 -3.59 -20.74 -11.52
CA ARG A 99 -2.58 -21.10 -12.55
C ARG A 99 -1.17 -21.42 -12.06
N GLY A 100 -0.93 -21.57 -10.76
CA GLY A 100 0.39 -21.99 -10.22
C GLY A 100 1.13 -20.88 -9.47
N PRO A 101 2.47 -20.75 -9.61
CA PRO A 101 3.23 -19.74 -8.86
C PRO A 101 2.90 -18.31 -9.29
N ALA A 102 2.91 -17.40 -8.31
CA ALA A 102 2.85 -15.97 -8.59
C ALA A 102 4.19 -15.51 -9.18
N HIS A 103 4.14 -14.79 -10.30
CA HIS A 103 5.32 -14.25 -10.98
C HIS A 103 5.35 -12.73 -10.84
N CYS A 104 6.36 -12.20 -10.15
CA CYS A 104 6.47 -10.77 -9.93
C CYS A 104 6.85 -10.03 -11.24
N PRO A 105 6.03 -9.09 -11.73
CA PRO A 105 6.32 -8.35 -12.96
C PRO A 105 7.50 -7.38 -12.82
N GLN A 106 7.89 -7.00 -11.60
CA GLN A 106 9.02 -6.10 -11.38
C GLN A 106 10.38 -6.81 -11.34
N CYS A 107 10.49 -7.94 -10.63
CA CYS A 107 11.78 -8.64 -10.46
C CYS A 107 11.88 -9.98 -11.21
N GLY A 108 10.79 -10.44 -11.84
CA GLY A 108 10.74 -11.71 -12.58
C GLY A 108 10.87 -12.96 -11.70
N ARG A 109 10.85 -12.83 -10.37
CA ARG A 109 10.94 -13.97 -9.46
C ARG A 109 9.57 -14.58 -9.24
N SER A 110 9.54 -15.91 -9.18
CA SER A 110 8.35 -16.69 -8.91
C SER A 110 8.31 -17.15 -7.46
N PHE A 111 7.13 -17.14 -6.85
CA PHE A 111 6.92 -17.58 -5.47
C PHE A 111 5.55 -18.24 -5.31
N CYS A 112 5.40 -19.04 -4.26
CA CYS A 112 4.11 -19.61 -3.92
C CYS A 112 3.25 -18.58 -3.19
N PRO A 113 2.03 -18.26 -3.68
CA PRO A 113 1.16 -17.30 -3.01
C PRO A 113 0.58 -17.83 -1.70
N ARG A 114 0.59 -19.16 -1.48
CA ARG A 114 0.03 -19.80 -0.27
C ARG A 114 1.01 -19.78 0.91
N CYS A 115 2.24 -20.24 0.71
CA CYS A 115 3.24 -20.33 1.78
C CYS A 115 4.26 -19.17 1.76
N GLN A 116 4.18 -18.28 0.76
CA GLN A 116 5.10 -17.13 0.59
C GLN A 116 6.58 -17.52 0.50
N CYS A 117 6.88 -18.69 -0.06
CA CYS A 117 8.24 -19.16 -0.33
C CYS A 117 8.63 -19.02 -1.81
N PRO A 118 9.93 -18.87 -2.13
CA PRO A 118 10.40 -18.93 -3.52
C PRO A 118 9.95 -20.21 -4.21
N TRP A 119 9.55 -20.11 -5.48
CA TRP A 119 9.10 -21.27 -6.24
C TRP A 119 10.27 -22.01 -6.86
N ASP A 120 10.41 -23.30 -6.54
CA ASP A 120 11.34 -24.21 -7.18
C ASP A 120 10.61 -25.45 -7.74
N ALA A 121 11.32 -26.26 -8.55
CA ALA A 121 10.73 -27.43 -9.20
C ALA A 121 10.26 -28.53 -8.23
N GLY A 122 10.73 -28.52 -6.98
CA GLY A 122 10.34 -29.45 -5.91
C GLY A 122 9.23 -28.94 -4.99
N HIS A 123 8.77 -27.70 -5.20
CA HIS A 123 7.87 -26.98 -4.30
C HIS A 123 6.40 -27.42 -4.41
N ALA A 124 5.92 -27.68 -5.63
CA ALA A 124 4.52 -28.04 -5.90
C ALA A 124 3.99 -29.22 -5.05
N PRO A 125 4.72 -30.34 -4.86
CA PRO A 125 4.24 -31.45 -4.02
C PRO A 125 4.37 -31.23 -2.50
N GLN A 126 5.04 -30.17 -2.04
CA GLN A 126 5.39 -29.95 -0.62
C GLN A 126 4.81 -28.66 -0.02
N CYS A 127 3.95 -27.96 -0.77
CA CYS A 127 3.36 -26.71 -0.30
C CYS A 127 2.33 -26.97 0.83
N SER A 128 2.80 -26.96 2.07
CA SER A 128 1.96 -26.91 3.28
C SER A 128 1.37 -25.52 3.50
N GLU A 129 0.17 -25.46 4.11
CA GLU A 129 -0.51 -24.21 4.48
C GLU A 129 0.39 -23.28 5.33
N PRO A 130 0.23 -21.94 5.22
CA PRO A 130 1.02 -21.00 6.01
C PRO A 130 0.78 -21.22 7.50
N ARG A 131 1.87 -21.20 8.28
CA ARG A 131 1.88 -21.40 9.74
C ARG A 131 1.70 -20.08 10.47
#